data_AF-A0A1V3XDH1-F1
#
_entry.id   AF-A0A1V3XDH1-F1
#
_cell.length_a   1.000
_cell.length_b   1.000
_cell.length_c   1.000
_cell.angle_alpha   90.00
_cell.angle_beta   90.00
_cell.angle_gamma   90.00
#
_symmetry.space_group_name_H-M   'P 1'
#
loop_
_entity.id
_entity.type
_entity.pdbx_description
1 polymer ?
#
loop_
_entity_poly.entity_id
_entity_poly.type
_entity_poly.pdbx_seq_one_letter_code
_entity_poly.pdbx_strand_id
1 'polypeptide(L)' 'MMPMGEDADSAAFTAALAAVGAAYVSTAAEHAAARGVQSDAQSVAAGIAVVSEAMRAAALAL' A
#
# COMPACT_ATOMS: atom_id res chain seq x y z
N MET A 1 -0.77 25.89 -2.46
CA MET A 1 0.65 26.24 -2.52
C MET A 1 0.76 27.57 -3.25
N MET A 2 1.59 28.50 -2.80
CA MET A 2 1.72 29.84 -3.40
C MET A 2 3.13 30.02 -3.98
N PRO A 3 3.28 30.72 -5.12
CA PRO A 3 4.59 31.05 -5.69
C PRO A 3 5.47 31.83 -4.71
N MET A 4 6.78 31.59 -4.81
CA MET A 4 7.81 32.27 -4.00
C MET A 4 8.00 33.73 -4.43
N GLY A 5 7.72 34.02 -5.70
CA GLY A 5 7.76 35.36 -6.30
C GLY A 5 6.78 35.46 -7.47
N GLU A 6 6.66 36.65 -8.04
CA GLU A 6 5.76 36.93 -9.18
C GLU A 6 6.37 36.55 -10.55
N ASP A 7 7.58 35.99 -10.56
CA ASP A 7 8.25 35.54 -11.78
C ASP A 7 7.70 34.19 -12.29
N ALA A 8 7.91 33.94 -13.58
CA ALA A 8 7.40 32.75 -14.26
C ALA A 8 7.99 31.44 -13.71
N ASP A 9 9.24 31.47 -13.23
CA ASP A 9 9.91 30.28 -12.70
C ASP A 9 9.30 29.87 -11.36
N SER A 10 9.00 30.85 -10.49
CA SER A 10 8.26 30.64 -9.23
C SER A 10 6.88 30.02 -9.46
N ALA A 11 6.17 30.46 -10.51
CA ALA A 11 4.87 29.89 -10.88
C ALA A 11 5.00 28.44 -11.40
N ALA A 12 5.96 28.19 -12.29
CA ALA A 12 6.23 26.87 -12.85
C ALA A 12 6.66 25.85 -11.78
N PHE A 13 7.55 26.25 -10.87
CA PHE A 13 7.97 25.41 -9.74
C PHE A 13 6.78 25.04 -8.84
N THR A 14 5.92 26.02 -8.53
CA THR A 14 4.74 25.77 -7.69
C THR A 14 3.77 24.78 -8.34
N ALA A 15 3.55 24.89 -9.65
CA ALA A 15 2.73 23.94 -10.40
C ALA A 15 3.35 22.53 -10.40
N ALA A 16 4.66 22.42 -10.65
CA ALA A 16 5.37 21.15 -10.61
C ALA A 16 5.30 20.50 -9.22
N LEU A 17 5.48 21.29 -8.16
CA LEU A 17 5.44 20.80 -6.78
C LEU A 17 4.04 20.33 -6.38
N ALA A 18 2.99 21.03 -6.81
CA ALA A 18 1.62 20.58 -6.61
C ALA A 18 1.33 19.25 -7.34
N ALA A 19 1.79 19.11 -8.59
CA ALA A 19 1.64 17.88 -9.36
C ALA A 19 2.39 16.70 -8.74
N VAL A 20 3.65 16.91 -8.31
CA VAL A 20 4.46 15.89 -7.63
C VAL A 20 3.84 15.51 -6.28
N GLY A 21 3.34 16.48 -5.51
CA GLY A 21 2.64 16.21 -4.25
C GLY A 21 1.40 15.33 -4.45
N ALA A 22 0.58 15.63 -5.46
CA ALA A 22 -0.57 14.80 -5.81
C ALA A 22 -0.16 13.39 -6.25
N ALA A 23 0.87 13.27 -7.09
CA ALA A 23 1.40 11.97 -7.53
C ALA A 23 1.95 11.14 -6.37
N TYR A 24 2.64 11.77 -5.42
CA TYR A 24 3.14 11.13 -4.20
C TYR A 24 2.00 10.56 -3.36
N VAL A 25 0.95 11.34 -3.11
CA VAL A 25 -0.22 10.89 -2.34
C VAL A 25 -0.91 9.71 -3.03
N SER A 26 -1.08 9.76 -4.36
CA SER A 26 -1.65 8.64 -5.13
C SER A 26 -0.80 7.38 -4.99
N THR A 27 0.52 7.50 -5.16
CA THR A 27 1.46 6.38 -5.04
C THR A 27 1.46 5.79 -3.63
N ALA A 28 1.41 6.65 -2.60
CA ALA A 28 1.34 6.21 -1.21
C ALA A 28 0.04 5.43 -0.92
N ALA A 29 -1.08 5.87 -1.49
CA ALA A 29 -2.36 5.17 -1.38
C ALA A 29 -2.32 3.78 -2.06
N GLU A 30 -1.76 3.70 -3.28
CA GLU A 30 -1.56 2.42 -3.98
C GLU A 30 -0.66 1.47 -3.19
N HIS A 31 0.43 1.97 -2.60
CA HIS A 31 1.31 1.17 -1.76
C HIS A 31 0.59 0.65 -0.51
N ALA A 32 -0.19 1.51 0.17
CA ALA A 32 -0.97 1.10 1.33
C ALA A 32 -2.00 0.02 0.98
N ALA A 33 -2.68 0.15 -0.16
CA ALA A 33 -3.63 -0.85 -0.66
C ALA A 33 -2.93 -2.19 -0.97
N ALA A 34 -1.79 -2.17 -1.66
CA ALA A 34 -1.02 -3.38 -1.96
C ALA A 34 -0.55 -4.09 -0.68
N ARG A 35 -0.10 -3.33 0.33
CA ARG A 35 0.28 -3.88 1.65
C ARG A 35 -0.91 -4.49 2.39
N GLY A 36 -2.10 -3.88 2.29
CA GLY A 36 -3.33 -4.41 2.86
C GLY A 36 -3.67 -5.78 2.25
N VAL A 37 -3.74 -5.86 0.92
CA VAL A 37 -4.03 -7.11 0.20
C VAL A 37 -3.00 -8.20 0.53
N GLN A 38 -1.72 -7.85 0.61
CA GLN A 38 -0.67 -8.80 0.99
C GLN A 38 -0.85 -9.33 2.42
N SER A 39 -1.22 -8.46 3.37
CA SER A 39 -1.51 -8.86 4.75
C SER A 39 -2.70 -9.81 4.84
N ASP A 40 -3.78 -9.53 4.10
CA ASP A 40 -4.97 -10.38 4.07
C ASP A 40 -4.64 -11.76 3.48
N ALA A 41 -3.89 -11.81 2.38
CA ALA A 41 -3.43 -13.05 1.78
C ALA A 41 -2.57 -13.89 2.76
N GLN A 42 -1.68 -13.24 3.52
CA GLN A 42 -0.88 -13.91 4.56
C GLN A 42 -1.74 -14.45 5.70
N SER A 43 -2.77 -13.70 6.12
CA SER A 43 -3.72 -14.14 7.14
C SER A 43 -4.49 -15.39 6.70
N VAL A 44 -5.00 -15.40 5.47
CA VAL A 44 -5.71 -16.56 4.89
C VAL A 44 -4.77 -17.76 4.78
N ALA A 45 -3.56 -17.56 4.27
CA ALA A 45 -2.56 -18.63 4.17
C ALA A 45 -2.23 -19.24 5.54
N ALA A 46 -2.06 -18.42 6.57
CA ALA A 46 -1.84 -18.88 7.94
C ALA A 46 -3.02 -19.71 8.45
N GLY A 47 -4.25 -19.26 8.25
CA GLY A 47 -5.46 -20.02 8.64
C GLY A 47 -5.53 -21.39 7.96
N ILE A 48 -5.27 -21.45 6.64
CA ILE A 48 -5.24 -22.71 5.89
C ILE A 48 -4.15 -23.65 6.42
N ALA A 49 -2.96 -23.12 6.74
CA ALA A 49 -1.87 -23.91 7.29
C ALA A 49 -2.25 -24.54 8.64
N VAL A 50 -2.87 -23.77 9.53
CA VAL A 50 -3.34 -24.29 10.84
C VAL A 50 -4.39 -25.39 10.65
N VAL A 51 -5.40 -25.17 9.81
CA VAL A 51 -6.45 -26.17 9.55
C VAL A 51 -5.86 -27.43 8.93
N SER A 52 -4.94 -27.28 7.97
CA SER A 52 -4.28 -28.41 7.32
C SER A 52 -3.50 -29.26 8.33
N GLU A 53 -2.77 -28.63 9.24
CA GLU A 53 -2.03 -29.35 10.28
C GLU A 53 -2.98 -30.01 11.29
N ALA A 54 -4.08 -29.37 11.66
CA ALA A 54 -5.10 -29.97 12.53
C ALA A 54 -5.73 -31.22 11.89
N MET A 55 -6.03 -31.17 10.58
CA MET A 55 -6.54 -32.33 9.84
C MET A 55 -5.51 -33.45 9.73
N ARG A 56 -4.24 -33.10 9.51
CA ARG A 56 -3.14 -34.07 9.52
C ARG A 56 -3.02 -34.76 10.87
N ALA A 57 -3.06 -34.01 11.96
CA ALA A 57 -3.02 -34.56 13.32
C ALA A 57 -4.23 -35.46 13.62
N ALA A 58 -5.43 -35.04 13.22
CA ALA A 58 -6.64 -35.85 13.39
C ALA A 58 -6.58 -37.16 12.58
N ALA A 59 -6.05 -37.13 11.36
CA ALA A 59 -5.88 -38.32 10.53
C ALA A 59 -4.85 -39.30 11.11
N LEU A 60 -3.79 -38.81 11.75
CA LEU A 60 -2.78 -39.64 12.43
C LEU A 60 -3.30 -40.24 13.76
N ALA A 61 -4.38 -39.71 14.31
CA ALA A 61 -4.99 -40.18 15.56
C ALA A 61 -6.10 -41.23 15.33
N LEU A 62 -6.45 -41.51 14.08
CA LEU A 62 -7.39 -42.56 13.65
C LEU A 62 -6.64 -43.86 13.31
#